data_AF-A0A968Y5F5-F1
#
_entry.id   AF-A0A968Y5F5-F1
#
_cell.length_a   1.000
_cell.length_b   1.000
_cell.length_c   1.000
_cell.angle_alpha   90.00
_cell.angle_beta   90.00
_cell.angle_gamma   90.00
#
_symmetry.space_group_name_H-M   'P 1'
#
loop_
_entity.id
_entity.type
_entity.pdbx_description
1 polymer ?
#
loop_
_entity_poly.entity_id
_entity_poly.type
_entity_poly.pdbx_seq_one_letter_code
_entity_poly.pdbx_strand_id
1 'polypeptide(L)'
;MERPPFLEIKHLAAEDLQQAVELDRLCFGGFWSIDGYRRELESPNSDLLGLWIAETADSASQSLLSFNIFTPQNEPDIGIPTLANGADTGAVSLEIPGLIGLGCLWAVLEEAHIIMLAIHPQFQGRGFGQALLWALLKSACDR
;
A
#
# COMPACT_ATOMS: atom_id res chain seq x y z
N MET A 1 -8.07 -1.30 27.19
CA MET A 1 -8.46 -2.27 26.15
C MET A 1 -8.38 -1.50 24.85
N GLU A 2 -7.27 -1.64 24.12
CA GLU A 2 -7.06 -0.90 22.86
C GLU A 2 -8.01 -1.46 21.80
N ARG A 3 -8.73 -0.58 21.11
CA ARG A 3 -9.70 -0.95 20.09
C ARG A 3 -8.93 -1.38 18.82
N PRO A 4 -9.27 -2.51 18.18
CA PRO A 4 -8.53 -2.96 17.02
C PRO A 4 -8.67 -1.96 15.86
N PRO A 5 -7.62 -1.77 15.05
CA PRO A 5 -7.70 -0.94 13.86
C PRO A 5 -8.77 -1.51 12.91
N PHE A 6 -9.47 -0.61 12.21
CA PHE A 6 -10.49 -1.00 11.24
C PHE A 6 -9.90 -1.04 9.83
N LEU A 7 -10.43 -1.94 9.01
CA LEU A 7 -10.06 -2.06 7.60
C LEU A 7 -11.15 -1.40 6.76
N GLU A 8 -10.74 -0.59 5.78
CA GLU A 8 -11.64 0.13 4.89
C GLU A 8 -11.26 -0.13 3.43
N ILE A 9 -12.24 -0.52 2.60
CA ILE A 9 -12.09 -0.60 1.15
C ILE A 9 -12.88 0.55 0.53
N LYS A 10 -12.23 1.37 -0.28
CA LYS A 10 -12.83 2.52 -0.97
C LYS A 10 -12.16 2.77 -2.31
N HIS A 11 -12.75 3.64 -3.12
CA HIS A 11 -12.13 4.09 -4.36
C HIS A 11 -10.86 4.89 -4.04
N LEU A 12 -9.83 4.68 -4.85
CA LEU A 12 -8.60 5.46 -4.77
C LEU A 12 -8.90 6.91 -5.16
N ALA A 13 -8.33 7.89 -4.44
CA ALA A 13 -8.43 9.29 -4.80
C ALA A 13 -7.09 9.82 -5.34
N ALA A 14 -7.11 11.02 -5.94
CA ALA A 14 -5.90 11.64 -6.50
C ALA A 14 -4.81 11.90 -5.44
N GLU A 15 -5.20 12.07 -4.18
CA GLU A 15 -4.30 12.23 -3.04
C GLU A 15 -3.56 10.94 -2.66
N ASP A 16 -4.12 9.78 -3.00
CA ASP A 16 -3.56 8.47 -2.65
C ASP A 16 -2.57 7.93 -3.71
N LEU A 17 -2.38 8.63 -4.83
CA LEU A 17 -1.58 8.15 -5.96
C LEU A 17 -0.13 7.82 -5.58
N GLN A 18 0.47 8.59 -4.66
CA GLN A 18 1.83 8.30 -4.17
C GLN A 18 1.89 6.99 -3.40
N GLN A 19 0.89 6.70 -2.56
CA GLN A 19 0.80 5.45 -1.81
C GLN A 19 0.58 4.26 -2.76
N ALA A 20 -0.22 4.43 -3.81
CA ALA A 20 -0.45 3.41 -4.82
C ALA A 20 0.84 3.06 -5.58
N VAL A 21 1.62 4.06 -6.00
CA VAL A 21 2.92 3.86 -6.67
C VAL A 21 3.92 3.16 -5.76
N GLU A 22 3.96 3.49 -4.48
CA GLU A 22 4.86 2.82 -3.53
C GLU A 22 4.45 1.36 -3.31
N LEU A 23 3.15 1.09 -3.13
CA LEU A 23 2.63 -0.28 -3.01
C LEU A 23 2.89 -1.10 -4.28
N ASP A 24 2.70 -0.49 -5.45
CA ASP A 24 3.02 -1.09 -6.75
C ASP A 24 4.51 -1.44 -6.86
N ARG A 25 5.40 -0.54 -6.43
CA ARG A 25 6.84 -0.80 -6.38
C ARG A 25 7.16 -2.00 -5.50
N LEU A 26 6.51 -2.13 -4.36
CA LEU A 26 6.72 -3.24 -3.42
C LEU A 26 6.18 -4.58 -3.95
N CYS A 27 5.05 -4.56 -4.67
CA CYS A 27 4.40 -5.78 -5.15
C CYS A 27 4.87 -6.23 -6.54
N PHE A 28 5.11 -5.28 -7.45
CA PHE A 28 5.33 -5.53 -8.87
C PHE A 28 6.63 -4.91 -9.42
N GLY A 29 7.37 -4.17 -8.60
CA GLY A 29 8.63 -3.52 -9.02
C GLY A 29 8.43 -2.25 -9.84
N GLY A 30 7.26 -1.60 -9.76
CA GLY A 30 6.97 -0.36 -10.48
C GLY A 30 6.31 -0.61 -11.83
N PHE A 31 5.29 -1.48 -11.85
CA PHE A 31 4.47 -1.80 -13.01
C PHE A 31 3.84 -0.53 -13.61
N TRP A 32 3.32 0.37 -12.75
CA TRP A 32 2.75 1.65 -13.18
C TRP A 32 3.44 2.86 -12.57
N SER A 33 3.60 3.90 -13.39
CA SER A 33 3.99 5.23 -12.94
C SER A 33 2.79 5.98 -12.35
N ILE A 34 3.06 7.09 -11.65
CA ILE A 34 2.02 7.98 -11.14
C ILE A 34 1.05 8.47 -12.23
N ASP A 35 1.56 8.70 -13.45
CA ASP A 35 0.73 9.13 -14.58
C ASP A 35 -0.15 7.98 -15.10
N GLY A 36 0.33 6.74 -14.99
CA GLY A 36 -0.48 5.54 -15.27
C GLY A 36 -1.65 5.45 -14.31
N TYR A 37 -1.40 5.52 -13.01
CA TYR A 37 -2.45 5.54 -11.99
C TYR A 37 -3.45 6.69 -12.17
N ARG A 38 -2.96 7.89 -12.49
CA ARG A 38 -3.83 9.05 -12.75
C ARG A 38 -4.74 8.83 -13.95
N ARG A 39 -4.20 8.31 -15.07
CA ARG A 39 -5.00 8.02 -16.27
C ARG A 39 -6.12 7.05 -15.98
N GLU A 40 -5.84 6.03 -15.17
CA GLU A 40 -6.86 5.04 -14.81
C GLU A 40 -7.90 5.62 -13.88
N LEU A 41 -7.50 6.46 -12.92
CA LEU A 41 -8.44 7.16 -12.06
C LEU A 41 -9.37 8.10 -12.85
N GLU A 42 -8.89 8.68 -13.93
CA GLU A 42 -9.67 9.55 -14.83
C GLU A 42 -10.52 8.76 -15.85
N SER A 43 -10.34 7.44 -15.95
CA SER A 43 -11.05 6.60 -16.90
C SER A 43 -12.43 6.18 -16.35
N PRO A 44 -13.54 6.48 -17.05
CA PRO A 44 -14.88 6.06 -16.60
C PRO A 44 -15.07 4.54 -16.66
N ASN A 45 -14.23 3.85 -17.43
CA ASN A 45 -14.27 2.40 -17.60
C ASN A 45 -13.39 1.66 -16.59
N SER A 46 -12.72 2.38 -15.69
CA SER A 46 -11.80 1.80 -14.71
C SER A 46 -12.38 1.95 -13.31
N ASP A 47 -12.18 0.92 -12.47
CA ASP A 47 -12.42 0.96 -11.03
C ASP A 47 -11.09 0.69 -10.33
N LEU A 48 -10.56 1.72 -9.65
CA LEU A 48 -9.42 1.57 -8.73
C LEU A 48 -9.91 1.56 -7.29
N LEU A 49 -9.73 0.43 -6.62
CA LEU A 49 -10.03 0.26 -5.21
C LEU A 49 -8.75 0.12 -4.40
N GLY A 50 -8.70 0.78 -3.26
CA GLY A 50 -7.67 0.57 -2.25
C GLY A 50 -8.23 -0.12 -1.01
N LEU A 51 -7.34 -0.74 -0.24
CA LEU A 51 -7.61 -1.26 1.10
C LEU A 51 -6.71 -0.52 2.09
N TRP A 52 -7.31 0.17 3.06
CA TRP A 52 -6.60 0.91 4.09
C TRP A 52 -6.74 0.27 5.47
N ILE A 53 -5.71 0.43 6.29
CA ILE A 53 -5.79 0.29 7.75
C ILE A 53 -6.06 1.68 8.31
N ALA A 54 -7.21 1.85 8.96
CA ALA A 54 -7.57 3.10 9.58
C ALA A 54 -7.47 2.97 11.11
N GLU A 55 -6.77 3.93 11.71
CA GLU A 55 -6.68 4.06 13.16
C GLU A 55 -7.98 4.61 13.71
N THR A 56 -8.46 4.04 14.81
CA THR A 56 -9.54 4.65 15.59
C THR A 56 -9.06 5.98 16.13
N ALA A 57 -9.67 7.07 15.64
CA ALA A 57 -9.49 8.41 16.16
C ALA A 57 -10.05 8.54 17.59
N ASP A 58 -9.36 7.96 18.56
CA ASP A 58 -9.41 8.40 19.94
C ASP A 58 -8.14 9.21 20.22
N SER A 59 -8.28 10.51 19.96
CA SER A 59 -7.54 11.66 20.48
C SER A 59 -6.09 11.44 20.96
N ALA A 60 -5.18 12.14 20.27
CA ALA A 60 -3.92 12.66 20.81
C ALA A 60 -2.91 11.62 21.31
N SER A 61 -2.25 10.93 20.38
CA SER A 61 -0.80 10.67 20.43
C SER A 61 -0.32 10.24 19.05
N GLN A 62 0.17 11.20 18.27
CA GLN A 62 1.08 10.94 17.17
C GLN A 62 2.34 10.28 17.74
N SER A 63 2.41 8.95 17.79
CA SER A 63 3.68 8.20 17.82
C SER A 63 3.42 6.68 17.83
N LEU A 64 4.15 5.96 16.98
CA LEU A 64 4.51 4.53 17.10
C LEU A 64 3.54 3.47 16.53
N LEU A 65 3.51 3.32 15.21
CA LEU A 65 3.75 1.98 14.66
C LEU A 65 5.05 2.01 13.84
N SER A 66 6.14 2.23 14.56
CA SER A 66 7.47 1.88 14.07
C SER A 66 7.57 0.35 14.09
N PHE A 67 7.32 -0.28 12.94
CA PHE A 67 7.80 -1.64 12.73
C PHE A 67 9.33 -1.59 12.70
N ASN A 68 9.98 -1.99 13.79
CA ASN A 68 11.43 -2.22 13.79
C ASN A 68 11.71 -3.41 12.87
N ILE A 69 12.10 -3.12 11.62
CA ILE A 69 12.66 -4.13 10.73
C ILE A 69 14.03 -4.48 11.30
N PHE A 70 14.14 -5.68 11.87
CA PHE A 70 15.42 -6.28 12.24
C PHE A 70 16.26 -6.45 10.98
N THR A 71 17.26 -5.60 10.76
CA THR A 71 18.34 -5.91 9.80
C THR A 71 19.16 -7.03 10.43
N PRO A 72 19.30 -8.22 9.81
CA PRO A 72 20.29 -9.18 10.28
C PRO A 72 21.67 -8.56 10.09
N GLN A 73 22.27 -8.12 11.20
CA GLN A 73 23.67 -7.76 11.30
C GLN A 73 24.48 -9.05 11.20
N ASN A 74 24.98 -9.39 10.02
CA ASN A 74 26.17 -10.23 9.84
C ASN A 74 26.65 -10.14 8.37
N GLU A 75 27.46 -9.13 8.09
CA GLU A 75 28.45 -9.18 7.01
C GLU A 75 29.84 -9.23 7.66
N PRO A 76 30.78 -10.06 7.17
CA PRO A 76 32.00 -10.42 7.88
C PRO A 76 33.04 -9.29 7.87
N ASP A 77 33.74 -9.21 8.99
CA ASP A 77 34.80 -8.29 9.37
C ASP A 77 35.96 -8.26 8.36
N ILE A 78 36.18 -7.12 7.69
CA ILE A 78 37.45 -6.80 7.02
C ILE A 78 37.85 -5.34 7.32
N GLY A 79 38.48 -5.14 8.50
CA GLY A 79 39.57 -4.17 8.75
C GLY A 79 39.39 -2.69 8.35
N ILE A 80 39.03 -1.86 9.33
CA ILE A 80 38.92 -0.39 9.28
C ILE A 80 40.32 0.32 9.21
N PRO A 81 40.43 1.61 8.85
CA PRO A 81 40.14 2.65 9.84
C PRO A 81 39.28 3.83 9.38
N THR A 82 38.46 4.22 10.35
CA THR A 82 37.46 5.27 10.49
C THR A 82 37.93 6.66 10.09
N LEU A 83 37.12 7.37 9.32
CA LEU A 83 37.01 8.83 9.41
C LEU A 83 35.54 9.19 9.69
N ALA A 84 35.35 9.73 10.89
CA ALA A 84 34.08 10.21 11.38
C ALA A 84 33.60 11.42 10.57
N ASN A 85 32.37 11.35 10.06
CA ASN A 85 31.49 12.49 9.98
C ASN A 85 30.12 12.03 10.49
N GLY A 86 29.71 12.65 11.60
CA GLY A 86 28.41 12.44 12.19
C GLY A 86 27.30 13.12 11.39
N ALA A 87 26.08 12.74 11.76
CA ALA A 87 24.82 13.36 11.41
C ALA A 87 24.19 13.00 10.05
N ASP A 88 23.87 11.73 9.86
CA ASP A 88 22.66 11.32 9.13
C ASP A 88 22.07 10.02 9.72
N THR A 89 21.82 10.01 11.04
CA THR A 89 20.78 9.12 11.57
C THR A 89 19.43 9.66 11.08
N GLY A 90 19.15 9.43 9.79
CA GLY A 90 17.85 9.57 9.19
C GLY A 90 16.97 8.54 9.86
N ALA A 91 16.30 8.95 10.94
CA ALA A 91 15.07 8.33 11.34
C ALA A 91 14.11 8.49 10.15
N VAL A 92 14.12 7.51 9.24
CA VAL A 92 13.03 7.33 8.29
C VAL A 92 11.84 6.92 9.14
N SER A 93 11.01 7.91 9.49
CA SER A 93 9.65 7.66 9.91
C SER A 93 8.99 6.95 8.72
N LEU A 94 8.93 5.62 8.77
CA LEU A 94 8.04 4.85 7.93
C LEU A 94 6.65 5.27 8.38
N GLU A 95 6.12 6.33 7.77
CA GLU A 95 4.69 6.55 7.71
C GLU A 95 4.12 5.23 7.25
N ILE A 96 3.33 4.58 8.11
CA ILE A 96 2.66 3.34 7.73
C ILE A 96 1.87 3.73 6.49
N PRO A 97 2.13 3.13 5.32
CA PRO A 97 1.27 3.40 4.18
C PRO A 97 -0.10 2.94 4.61
N GLY A 98 -1.01 3.91 4.78
CA GLY A 98 -2.38 3.63 5.16
C GLY A 98 -2.96 2.61 4.18
N LEU A 99 -2.55 2.71 2.91
CA LEU A 99 -2.85 1.77 1.84
C LEU A 99 -2.02 0.47 1.92
N ILE A 100 -2.70 -0.64 2.22
CA ILE A 100 -2.10 -1.98 2.29
C ILE A 100 -2.53 -2.92 1.16
N GLY A 101 -3.46 -2.49 0.31
CA GLY A 101 -3.94 -3.26 -0.83
C GLY A 101 -4.47 -2.36 -1.94
N LEU A 102 -4.36 -2.84 -3.17
CA LEU A 102 -4.72 -2.10 -4.37
C LEU A 102 -5.28 -3.05 -5.42
N GLY A 103 -6.41 -2.69 -6.02
CA GLY A 103 -7.10 -3.47 -7.03
C GLY A 103 -7.52 -2.57 -8.18
N CYS A 104 -7.36 -3.04 -9.41
CA CYS A 104 -7.80 -2.34 -10.60
C CYS A 104 -8.58 -3.26 -11.53
N LEU A 105 -9.72 -2.76 -11.99
CA LEU A 105 -10.62 -3.44 -12.91
C LEU A 105 -10.97 -2.53 -14.07
N TRP A 106 -10.94 -3.08 -15.28
CA TRP A 106 -11.47 -2.44 -16.48
C TRP A 106 -12.80 -3.08 -16.87
N ALA A 107 -13.83 -2.26 -17.06
CA ALA A 107 -15.12 -2.67 -17.60
C ALA A 107 -15.16 -2.30 -19.08
N VAL A 108 -15.24 -3.32 -19.95
CA VAL A 108 -15.35 -3.14 -21.41
C VAL A 108 -16.51 -3.99 -21.90
N LEU A 109 -17.54 -3.33 -22.43
CA LEU A 109 -18.79 -3.99 -22.83
C LEU A 109 -19.41 -4.75 -21.63
N GLU A 110 -19.66 -6.05 -21.79
CA GLU A 110 -20.22 -6.93 -20.75
C GLU A 110 -19.14 -7.74 -20.01
N GLU A 111 -17.87 -7.34 -20.13
CA GLU A 111 -16.74 -8.00 -19.50
C GLU A 111 -16.03 -7.10 -18.49
N ALA A 112 -15.64 -7.72 -17.39
CA ALA A 112 -14.82 -7.12 -16.35
C ALA A 112 -13.45 -7.79 -16.32
N HIS A 113 -12.39 -7.03 -16.58
CA HIS A 113 -11.02 -7.50 -16.59
C HIS A 113 -10.28 -7.00 -15.36
N ILE A 114 -9.92 -7.92 -14.46
CA ILE A 114 -9.07 -7.60 -13.31
C ILE A 114 -7.64 -7.58 -13.80
N ILE A 115 -7.05 -6.39 -13.84
CA ILE A 115 -5.70 -6.19 -14.36
C ILE A 115 -4.65 -6.08 -13.25
N MET A 116 -5.10 -5.78 -12.03
CA MET A 116 -4.21 -5.67 -10.88
C MET A 116 -4.92 -6.07 -9.59
N LEU A 117 -4.21 -6.85 -8.78
CA LEU A 117 -4.60 -7.17 -7.41
C LEU A 117 -3.33 -7.33 -6.58
N ALA A 118 -3.02 -6.31 -5.78
CA ALA A 118 -1.87 -6.24 -4.90
C ALA A 118 -2.32 -6.18 -3.44
N ILE A 119 -1.60 -6.93 -2.60
CA ILE A 119 -1.62 -6.77 -1.15
C ILE A 119 -0.16 -6.64 -0.71
N HIS A 120 0.10 -5.66 0.15
CA HIS A 120 1.42 -5.38 0.69
C HIS A 120 2.04 -6.68 1.26
N PRO A 121 3.31 -7.02 0.95
CA PRO A 121 3.90 -8.33 1.26
C PRO A 121 3.74 -8.79 2.71
N GLN A 122 3.87 -7.86 3.67
CA GLN A 122 3.73 -8.16 5.10
C GLN A 122 2.29 -8.50 5.55
N PHE A 123 1.28 -8.19 4.73
CA PHE A 123 -0.14 -8.38 5.01
C PHE A 123 -0.78 -9.50 4.17
N GLN A 124 0.01 -10.22 3.36
CA GLN A 124 -0.46 -11.36 2.57
C GLN A 124 -0.79 -12.59 3.44
N GLY A 125 -1.55 -13.55 2.88
CA GLY A 125 -1.92 -14.78 3.58
C GLY A 125 -3.00 -14.63 4.67
N ARG A 126 -3.65 -13.46 4.74
CA ARG A 126 -4.65 -13.11 5.79
C ARG A 126 -6.07 -12.89 5.26
N GLY A 127 -6.33 -13.23 4.00
CA GLY A 127 -7.65 -13.06 3.36
C GLY A 127 -7.93 -11.67 2.77
N PHE A 128 -7.03 -10.69 2.93
CA PHE A 128 -7.23 -9.34 2.39
C PHE A 128 -7.34 -9.29 0.85
N GLY A 129 -6.59 -10.14 0.15
CA GLY A 129 -6.71 -10.26 -1.30
C GLY A 129 -8.08 -10.78 -1.73
N GLN A 130 -8.69 -11.68 -0.94
CA GLN A 130 -10.04 -12.17 -1.21
C GLN A 130 -11.08 -11.08 -0.95
N ALA A 131 -10.93 -10.30 0.12
CA ALA A 131 -11.82 -9.18 0.42
C ALA A 131 -11.78 -8.12 -0.70
N LEU A 132 -10.59 -7.75 -1.16
CA LEU A 132 -10.42 -6.77 -2.23
C LEU A 132 -10.92 -7.30 -3.58
N LEU A 133 -10.65 -8.58 -3.90
CA LEU A 133 -11.21 -9.25 -5.07
C LEU A 133 -12.74 -9.24 -5.05
N TRP A 134 -13.34 -9.58 -3.91
CA TRP A 134 -14.80 -9.56 -3.77
C TRP A 134 -15.37 -8.15 -3.98
N ALA A 135 -14.69 -7.11 -3.49
CA ALA A 135 -15.09 -5.73 -3.73
C ALA A 135 -15.04 -5.35 -5.22
N LEU A 136 -14.00 -5.78 -5.97
CA LEU A 136 -13.92 -5.57 -7.42
C LEU A 136 -15.04 -6.31 -8.16
N LEU A 137 -15.31 -7.57 -7.80
CA LEU A 137 -16.40 -8.35 -8.40
C LEU A 137 -17.76 -7.71 -8.12
N LYS A 138 -17.97 -7.21 -6.90
CA LYS A 138 -19.18 -6.48 -6.56
C LYS A 138 -19.31 -5.20 -7.40
N SER A 139 -18.22 -4.43 -7.55
CA SER A 139 -18.19 -3.23 -8.41
C SER A 139 -18.59 -3.57 -9.85
N ALA A 140 -18.10 -4.70 -10.38
CA ALA A 140 -18.46 -5.18 -11.71
C ALA A 140 -19.95 -5.54 -11.84
N CYS A 141 -20.57 -6.12 -10.80
CA CYS A 141 -22.00 -6.44 -10.80
C CYS A 141 -22.90 -5.20 -10.65
N ASP A 142 -22.40 -4.14 -10.01
CA ASP A 142 -23.16 -2.91 -9.77
C ASP A 142 -23.13 -1.94 -10.98
N ARG A 143 -22.31 -2.23 -12.01
CA ARG A 143 -22.22 -1.49 -13.28
C ARG A 143 -23.25 -1.99 -14.29
#